data_AF-A0A2E9JJS7-F1
#
_entry.id   AF-A0A2E9JJS7-F1
#
_cell.length_a   1.000
_cell.length_b   1.000
_cell.length_c   1.000
_cell.angle_alpha   90.00
_cell.angle_beta   90.00
_cell.angle_gamma   90.00
#
_symmetry.space_group_name_H-M   'P 1'
#
loop_
_entity.id
_entity.type
_entity.pdbx_description
1 polymer ?
#
loop_
_entity_poly.entity_id
_entity_poly.type
_entity_poly.pdbx_seq_one_letter_code
_entity_poly.pdbx_strand_id
1 'polypeptide(L)'
;MVAINADLLLPGQRLYARVFELEFGECRFLNFGLGGDRPALGDRADSESVLEMQRRFVECLWQEISSEIPHNGRVLLAGHSLGELAVKCARQGLQTTWLSSAGKFSGATEIGNNLNLQKSDLLASNPGVDFDVIVVEGSYHYLDQLLILNKCRELIRGDGSLIVFGEYLDDDSSIERSTLPNLSSFKQLSDRLGYDLVSDQELTLAAQSSLAGFISLLLHHASTLVGQKAATEKEIAALEKQLEEVNHEFNSGRRCFRLFRLNKVANPTGEYVNAEYSDIHSFQPHEIADLFKKSFGKEFDPALWRWKYELGDGKCVIARQHRGGEIVSHYGGAPREIVYFGSPSMAIQPGDVMVLPEIRRHYGKSSLFFKTAATFLEREIGNTVNHLLGFGFPNQPTMNVALRLGLYEKTDAYVEVIYSPPKENPNLDEGHHTVLDIEDPVQQQELDNLWQRMKPDFAEGIIGMRHWQYMKYRYFDHPFGIGGQYQCLVLRQGDAHEAWAIAVLKRDNDRHLLMDLICPLSSIKRAITQLNQIVAEDGDVAGLKMWITKSWLSSVELEGAIVNELGIEIPCNSWNPGPSSETLYGAWWLTAGDMDFI
;
A
#
# COMPACT_ATOMS: atom_id res chain seq x y z
N MET A 1 37.21 10.07 15.38
CA MET A 1 37.00 9.42 14.08
C MET A 1 35.60 8.83 14.05
N VAL A 2 34.85 9.11 12.99
CA VAL A 2 33.50 8.58 12.74
C VAL A 2 33.62 7.60 11.58
N ALA A 3 33.04 6.42 11.72
CA ALA A 3 33.02 5.42 10.65
C ALA A 3 31.73 4.58 10.72
N ILE A 4 31.38 3.93 9.62
CA ILE A 4 30.26 2.99 9.50
C ILE A 4 30.83 1.58 9.39
N ASN A 5 30.32 0.65 10.19
CA ASN A 5 30.72 -0.75 10.12
C ASN A 5 29.95 -1.49 9.02
N ALA A 6 30.59 -1.77 7.88
CA ALA A 6 29.97 -2.46 6.76
C ALA A 6 29.36 -3.82 7.13
N ASP A 7 29.94 -4.55 8.09
CA ASP A 7 29.46 -5.87 8.50
C ASP A 7 28.10 -5.87 9.21
N LEU A 8 27.68 -4.71 9.72
CA LEU A 8 26.39 -4.52 10.38
C LEU A 8 25.30 -4.01 9.43
N LEU A 9 25.65 -3.73 8.16
CA LEU A 9 24.72 -3.22 7.15
C LEU A 9 23.98 -4.36 6.43
N LEU A 10 22.83 -3.99 5.86
CA LEU A 10 22.09 -4.82 4.91
C LEU A 10 22.95 -5.11 3.66
N PRO A 11 22.72 -6.22 2.94
CA PRO A 11 23.58 -6.66 1.84
C PRO A 11 23.90 -5.59 0.79
N GLY A 12 22.90 -4.83 0.30
CA GLY A 12 23.12 -3.78 -0.70
C GLY A 12 23.97 -2.61 -0.18
N GLN A 13 23.68 -2.14 1.03
CA GLN A 13 24.44 -1.05 1.68
C GLN A 13 25.86 -1.48 2.05
N ARG A 14 26.06 -2.76 2.40
CA ARG A 14 27.37 -3.33 2.72
C ARG A 14 28.33 -3.18 1.55
N LEU A 15 27.89 -3.53 0.34
CA LEU A 15 28.72 -3.41 -0.85
C LEU A 15 29.10 -1.95 -1.11
N TYR A 16 28.15 -1.04 -0.97
CA TYR A 16 28.37 0.41 -1.05
C TYR A 16 29.45 0.88 -0.06
N ALA A 17 29.36 0.43 1.19
CA ALA A 17 30.33 0.74 2.23
C ALA A 17 31.73 0.18 1.91
N ARG A 18 31.83 -1.05 1.41
CA ARG A 18 33.12 -1.68 1.05
C ARG A 18 33.84 -0.94 -0.07
N VAL A 19 33.11 -0.40 -1.05
CA VAL A 19 33.69 0.48 -2.09
C VAL A 19 34.37 1.70 -1.45
N PHE A 20 33.70 2.36 -0.52
CA PHE A 20 34.27 3.53 0.17
C PHE A 20 35.42 3.18 1.12
N GLU A 21 35.39 2.01 1.77
CA GLU A 21 36.52 1.55 2.58
C GLU A 21 37.78 1.30 1.73
N LEU A 22 37.63 0.76 0.51
CA LEU A 22 38.75 0.58 -0.41
C LEU A 22 39.30 1.91 -0.93
N GLU A 23 38.41 2.85 -1.26
CA GLU A 23 38.81 4.14 -1.83
C GLU A 23 39.38 5.10 -0.77
N PHE A 24 38.72 5.24 0.38
CA PHE A 24 39.00 6.27 1.38
C PHE A 24 39.59 5.70 2.68
N GLY A 25 39.80 4.39 2.76
CA GLY A 25 40.27 3.69 3.97
C GLY A 25 39.19 3.42 5.02
N GLU A 26 38.06 4.12 4.96
CA GLU A 26 36.89 3.93 5.81
C GLU A 26 35.61 4.43 5.13
N CYS A 27 34.46 3.85 5.50
CA CYS A 27 33.16 4.37 5.09
C CYS A 27 32.62 5.33 6.16
N ARG A 28 32.24 6.55 5.76
CA ARG A 28 31.65 7.56 6.67
C ARG A 28 30.22 7.94 6.31
N PHE A 29 29.83 7.70 5.06
CA PHE A 29 28.58 8.13 4.46
C PHE A 29 28.05 7.04 3.53
N LEU A 30 26.74 6.89 3.48
CA LEU A 30 26.00 6.03 2.53
C LEU A 30 25.03 6.84 1.67
N ASN A 31 24.75 8.09 2.03
CA ASN A 31 23.91 8.99 1.27
C ASN A 31 24.64 9.63 0.08
N PHE A 32 23.86 10.26 -0.81
CA PHE A 32 24.40 11.10 -1.87
C PHE A 32 25.12 12.32 -1.30
N GLY A 33 26.12 12.79 -2.06
CA GLY A 33 26.76 14.09 -1.85
C GLY A 33 26.18 15.14 -2.79
N LEU A 34 26.39 16.42 -2.46
CA LEU A 34 25.97 17.53 -3.32
C LEU A 34 27.14 18.00 -4.20
N GLY A 35 27.04 17.78 -5.50
CA GLY A 35 27.93 18.36 -6.50
C GLY A 35 27.85 19.90 -6.53
N GLY A 36 28.89 20.55 -7.06
CA GLY A 36 28.97 22.00 -7.10
C GLY A 36 28.36 22.57 -8.38
N ASP A 37 27.87 23.81 -8.31
CA ASP A 37 27.47 24.58 -9.50
C ASP A 37 28.72 25.01 -10.29
N ARG A 38 29.29 24.13 -11.13
CA ARG A 38 30.29 24.55 -12.13
C ARG A 38 29.92 24.05 -13.52
N PRO A 39 29.78 24.95 -14.52
CA PRO A 39 29.71 24.54 -15.91
C PRO A 39 31.06 23.97 -16.34
N ALA A 40 31.02 22.88 -17.10
CA ALA A 40 32.18 22.26 -17.73
C ALA A 40 32.81 23.20 -18.77
N LEU A 41 33.73 24.07 -18.36
CA LEU A 41 34.59 24.82 -19.28
C LEU A 41 35.97 25.01 -18.66
N GLY A 42 36.95 24.33 -19.27
CA GLY A 42 38.34 24.75 -19.28
C GLY A 42 39.19 24.27 -18.11
N ASP A 43 40.24 23.54 -18.50
CA ASP A 43 41.41 23.11 -17.71
C ASP A 43 41.21 21.97 -16.72
N ARG A 44 42.24 21.11 -16.68
CA ARG A 44 42.39 19.93 -15.84
C ARG A 44 42.23 20.29 -14.36
N ALA A 45 40.99 20.35 -13.89
CA ALA A 45 40.63 20.45 -12.49
C ALA A 45 40.37 19.05 -11.98
N ASP A 46 41.02 18.68 -10.87
CA ASP A 46 40.72 17.44 -10.14
C ASP A 46 39.20 17.34 -9.95
N SER A 47 38.59 16.29 -10.51
CA SER A 47 37.17 16.02 -10.31
C SER A 47 36.89 15.95 -8.82
N GLU A 48 35.95 16.75 -8.31
CA GLU A 48 35.57 16.74 -6.90
C GLU A 48 35.26 15.31 -6.46
N SER A 49 35.85 14.88 -5.34
CA SER A 49 35.66 13.51 -4.84
C SER A 49 34.25 13.34 -4.26
N VAL A 50 33.70 12.11 -4.34
CA VAL A 50 32.40 11.79 -3.73
C VAL A 50 32.38 12.15 -2.23
N LEU A 51 33.49 11.95 -1.53
CA LEU A 51 33.63 12.29 -0.11
C LEU A 51 33.50 13.80 0.16
N GLU A 52 34.05 14.65 -0.71
CA GLU A 52 33.91 16.11 -0.60
C GLU A 52 32.46 16.55 -0.82
N MET A 53 31.78 15.98 -1.82
CA MET A 53 30.36 16.23 -2.06
C MET A 53 29.49 15.80 -0.87
N GLN A 54 29.79 14.65 -0.25
CA GLN A 54 29.08 14.17 0.94
C GLN A 54 29.30 15.09 2.15
N ARG A 55 30.54 15.56 2.36
CA ARG A 55 30.84 16.55 3.41
C ARG A 55 30.13 17.88 3.15
N ARG A 56 30.03 18.32 1.89
CA ARG A 56 29.25 19.51 1.54
C ARG A 56 27.79 19.34 1.93
N PHE A 57 27.22 18.14 1.76
CA PHE A 57 25.86 17.89 2.20
C PHE A 57 25.72 17.96 3.73
N VAL A 58 26.68 17.44 4.49
CA VAL A 58 26.73 17.60 5.96
C VAL A 58 26.78 19.09 6.36
N GLU A 59 27.54 19.91 5.64
CA GLU A 59 27.57 21.36 5.87
C GLU A 59 26.20 22.01 5.60
N CYS A 60 25.50 21.61 4.53
CA CYS A 60 24.14 22.04 4.26
C CYS A 60 23.18 21.68 5.41
N LEU A 61 23.19 20.43 5.87
CA LEU A 61 22.37 20.00 7.02
C LEU A 61 22.72 20.76 8.31
N TRP A 62 24.00 21.08 8.53
CA TRP A 62 24.42 21.88 9.67
C TRP A 62 23.84 23.30 9.64
N GLN A 63 23.77 23.94 8.46
CA GLN A 63 23.15 25.27 8.34
C GLN A 63 21.68 25.22 8.74
N GLU A 64 20.93 24.21 8.30
CA GLU A 64 19.54 24.01 8.70
C GLU A 64 19.40 23.89 10.23
N ILE A 65 20.21 23.06 10.89
CA ILE A 65 20.15 22.87 12.35
C ILE A 65 20.55 24.16 13.09
N SER A 66 21.68 24.76 12.73
CA SER A 66 22.26 25.89 13.47
C SER A 66 21.41 27.16 13.40
N SER A 67 20.55 27.29 12.40
CA SER A 67 19.60 28.40 12.29
C SER A 67 18.45 28.33 13.31
N GLU A 68 18.19 27.15 13.89
CA GLU A 68 16.97 26.87 14.66
C GLU A 68 17.19 26.65 16.14
N ILE A 69 18.40 26.21 16.51
CA ILE A 69 18.61 25.63 17.83
C ILE A 69 19.28 26.62 18.80
N PRO A 70 18.75 26.79 20.02
CA PRO A 70 19.41 27.58 21.05
C PRO A 70 20.72 26.91 21.51
N HIS A 71 21.58 27.69 22.16
CA HIS A 71 22.76 27.14 22.85
C HIS A 71 22.32 26.06 23.85
N ASN A 72 22.92 24.87 23.76
CA ASN A 72 22.60 23.65 24.51
C ASN A 72 21.29 22.92 24.16
N GLY A 73 20.69 23.19 23.00
CA GLY A 73 19.52 22.42 22.53
C GLY A 73 19.81 20.94 22.27
N ARG A 74 18.74 20.15 22.17
CA ARG A 74 18.74 18.70 21.99
C ARG A 74 18.49 18.33 20.53
N VAL A 75 19.41 17.57 19.95
CA VAL A 75 19.32 17.09 18.56
C VAL A 75 19.26 15.58 18.52
N LEU A 76 18.33 15.03 17.75
CA LEU A 76 18.29 13.61 17.39
C LEU A 76 18.68 13.45 15.93
N LEU A 77 19.69 12.64 15.65
CA LEU A 77 20.13 12.31 14.30
C LEU A 77 19.89 10.82 14.06
N ALA A 78 18.93 10.49 13.19
CA ALA A 78 18.58 9.13 12.84
C ALA A 78 19.07 8.79 11.43
N GLY A 79 20.15 8.02 11.33
CA GLY A 79 20.80 7.74 10.05
C GLY A 79 22.26 7.32 10.20
N HIS A 80 22.74 6.42 9.35
CA HIS A 80 24.12 5.95 9.40
C HIS A 80 25.10 7.01 8.90
N SER A 81 24.70 7.84 7.94
CA SER A 81 25.53 8.88 7.32
C SER A 81 25.66 10.14 8.18
N LEU A 82 24.93 10.21 9.30
CA LEU A 82 24.85 11.42 10.13
C LEU A 82 25.94 11.52 11.21
N GLY A 83 26.89 10.60 11.27
CA GLY A 83 27.89 10.58 12.33
C GLY A 83 28.82 11.79 12.36
N GLU A 84 29.26 12.30 11.20
CA GLU A 84 30.08 13.53 11.15
C GLU A 84 29.26 14.75 11.62
N LEU A 85 27.99 14.85 11.22
CA LEU A 85 27.07 15.88 11.69
C LEU A 85 26.86 15.79 13.21
N ALA A 86 26.76 14.58 13.76
CA ALA A 86 26.60 14.34 15.19
C ALA A 86 27.79 14.85 16.00
N VAL A 87 29.00 14.55 15.54
CA VAL A 87 30.24 15.06 16.14
C VAL A 87 30.29 16.59 16.05
N LYS A 88 29.87 17.17 14.93
CA LYS A 88 29.83 18.62 14.76
C LYS A 88 28.84 19.28 15.72
N CYS A 89 27.62 18.77 15.82
CA CYS A 89 26.60 19.27 16.76
C CYS A 89 27.12 19.25 18.21
N ALA A 90 27.68 18.12 18.65
CA ALA A 90 28.16 17.97 20.01
C ALA A 90 29.35 18.89 20.34
N ARG A 91 30.25 19.13 19.37
CA ARG A 91 31.36 20.10 19.51
C ARG A 91 30.88 21.55 19.64
N GLN A 92 29.72 21.87 19.10
CA GLN A 92 29.08 23.19 19.23
C GLN A 92 28.24 23.30 20.51
N GLY A 93 28.32 22.31 21.41
CA GLY A 93 27.65 22.33 22.71
C GLY A 93 26.24 21.75 22.72
N LEU A 94 25.75 21.18 21.62
CA LEU A 94 24.40 20.59 21.55
C LEU A 94 24.37 19.21 22.18
N GLN A 95 23.28 18.91 22.91
CA GLN A 95 23.02 17.57 23.42
C GLN A 95 22.54 16.68 22.27
N THR A 96 23.45 15.87 21.74
CA THR A 96 23.25 15.14 20.49
C THR A 96 23.05 13.65 20.77
N THR A 97 21.93 13.09 20.31
CA THR A 97 21.72 11.64 20.24
C THR A 97 21.85 11.20 18.78
N TRP A 98 22.72 10.24 18.50
CA TRP A 98 22.90 9.65 17.18
C TRP A 98 22.41 8.20 17.19
N LEU A 99 21.41 7.89 16.37
CA LEU A 99 20.89 6.55 16.16
C LEU A 99 21.54 5.93 14.92
N SER A 100 22.32 4.90 15.13
CA SER A 100 22.89 4.11 14.04
C SER A 100 23.30 2.72 14.53
N SER A 101 22.69 1.68 13.95
CA SER A 101 23.08 0.28 14.16
C SER A 101 24.55 0.02 13.74
N ALA A 102 25.00 0.62 12.64
CA ALA A 102 26.35 0.40 12.10
C ALA A 102 27.42 1.43 12.54
N GLY A 103 27.04 2.60 13.05
CA GLY A 103 27.93 3.74 13.30
C GLY A 103 28.94 3.54 14.42
N LYS A 104 30.17 4.02 14.26
CA LYS A 104 31.26 3.94 15.24
C LYS A 104 31.82 5.34 15.47
N PHE A 105 32.19 5.62 16.71
CA PHE A 105 32.83 6.86 17.10
C PHE A 105 33.99 6.60 18.08
N SER A 106 35.17 7.16 17.78
CA SER A 106 36.35 7.13 18.66
C SER A 106 36.93 8.54 18.82
N GLY A 107 36.87 9.13 20.02
CA GLY A 107 37.37 10.49 20.27
C GLY A 107 36.76 11.22 21.46
N ALA A 108 36.56 10.52 22.58
CA ALA A 108 35.78 10.99 23.72
C ALA A 108 36.33 12.23 24.46
N THR A 109 37.62 12.56 24.32
CA THR A 109 38.28 13.57 25.16
C THR A 109 37.90 15.02 24.83
N GLU A 110 37.46 15.33 23.60
CA GLU A 110 37.13 16.71 23.18
C GLU A 110 35.62 17.01 23.10
N ILE A 111 34.77 15.98 22.98
CA ILE A 111 33.31 16.14 22.80
C ILE A 111 32.55 16.12 24.14
N GLY A 112 33.20 15.64 25.21
CA GLY A 112 32.56 15.48 26.52
C GLY A 112 31.37 14.51 26.46
N ASN A 113 30.39 14.72 27.35
CA ASN A 113 29.17 13.89 27.44
C ASN A 113 28.05 14.35 26.49
N ASN A 114 28.35 15.23 25.53
CA ASN A 114 27.34 15.85 24.65
C ASN A 114 26.90 14.96 23.49
N LEU A 115 27.59 13.85 23.22
CA LEU A 115 27.24 12.90 22.16
C LEU A 115 26.88 11.53 22.75
N ASN A 116 25.65 11.09 22.51
CA ASN A 116 25.16 9.76 22.84
C ASN A 116 24.90 8.94 21.57
N LEU A 117 25.74 7.95 21.29
CA LEU A 117 25.52 7.01 20.19
C LEU A 117 24.69 5.82 20.69
N GLN A 118 23.52 5.60 20.10
CA GLN A 118 22.69 4.41 20.35
C GLN A 118 22.69 3.49 19.13
N LYS A 119 22.91 2.20 19.40
CA LYS A 119 22.98 1.14 18.37
C LYS A 119 21.59 0.62 18.01
N SER A 120 20.78 1.47 17.39
CA SER A 120 19.40 1.17 17.04
C SER A 120 18.93 2.02 15.85
N ASP A 121 17.84 1.60 15.23
CA ASP A 121 17.10 2.38 14.23
C ASP A 121 15.98 3.20 14.89
N LEU A 122 15.48 4.24 14.22
CA LEU A 122 14.51 5.18 14.76
C LEU A 122 13.28 4.50 15.36
N LEU A 123 12.64 3.59 14.60
CA LEU A 123 11.39 2.93 14.99
C LEU A 123 11.56 1.97 16.18
N ALA A 124 12.74 1.37 16.35
CA ALA A 124 13.05 0.44 17.45
C ALA A 124 13.62 1.13 18.70
N SER A 125 14.00 2.41 18.58
CA SER A 125 14.68 3.14 19.63
C SER A 125 13.72 3.85 20.61
N ASN A 126 14.23 4.12 21.82
CA ASN A 126 13.61 5.05 22.76
C ASN A 126 14.64 6.08 23.25
N PRO A 127 14.97 7.08 22.43
CA PRO A 127 16.06 8.03 22.70
C PRO A 127 15.71 9.11 23.72
N GLY A 128 14.51 9.07 24.30
CA GLY A 128 13.91 10.15 25.08
C GLY A 128 13.00 11.05 24.24
N VAL A 129 12.41 12.06 24.87
CA VAL A 129 11.49 13.03 24.23
C VAL A 129 12.03 14.44 24.36
N ASP A 130 11.31 15.42 23.80
CA ASP A 130 11.60 16.86 23.83
C ASP A 130 12.87 17.27 23.07
N PHE A 131 13.09 16.68 21.90
CA PHE A 131 14.13 17.16 20.98
C PHE A 131 13.72 18.47 20.31
N ASP A 132 14.65 19.42 20.19
CA ASP A 132 14.49 20.68 19.44
C ASP A 132 14.48 20.42 17.94
N VAL A 133 15.43 19.59 17.49
CA VAL A 133 15.60 19.23 16.08
C VAL A 133 15.75 17.72 15.96
N ILE A 134 15.01 17.13 15.02
CA ILE A 134 15.19 15.75 14.59
C ILE A 134 15.63 15.76 13.13
N VAL A 135 16.72 15.08 12.79
CA VAL A 135 17.11 14.82 11.41
C VAL A 135 16.93 13.34 11.12
N VAL A 136 16.16 13.04 10.08
CA VAL A 136 15.96 11.68 9.58
C VAL A 136 16.59 11.58 8.20
N GLU A 137 17.60 10.73 8.09
CA GLU A 137 18.09 10.22 6.81
C GLU A 137 17.09 9.19 6.29
N GLY A 138 16.73 9.26 5.01
CA GLY A 138 16.40 8.04 4.31
C GLY A 138 15.56 8.19 3.05
N SER A 139 15.99 7.44 2.04
CA SER A 139 15.13 6.77 1.07
C SER A 139 14.56 5.51 1.73
N TYR A 140 13.46 5.66 2.46
CA TYR A 140 12.79 4.56 3.18
C TYR A 140 11.63 3.98 2.35
N HIS A 141 11.10 2.84 2.76
CA HIS A 141 9.98 2.22 2.07
C HIS A 141 8.72 3.10 2.22
N TYR A 142 7.89 3.22 1.17
CA TYR A 142 6.70 4.09 1.21
C TYR A 142 5.73 3.76 2.36
N LEU A 143 5.68 2.50 2.78
CA LEU A 143 4.87 2.05 3.94
C LEU A 143 5.42 2.55 5.29
N ASP A 144 6.69 2.93 5.39
CA ASP A 144 7.29 3.35 6.66
C ASP A 144 7.02 4.83 6.99
N GLN A 145 6.56 5.61 6.01
CA GLN A 145 6.25 7.05 6.15
C GLN A 145 5.43 7.37 7.39
N LEU A 146 4.30 6.66 7.57
CA LEU A 146 3.38 6.89 8.67
C LEU A 146 4.05 6.64 10.03
N LEU A 147 4.79 5.54 10.15
CA LEU A 147 5.47 5.16 11.39
C LEU A 147 6.62 6.13 11.72
N ILE A 148 7.41 6.53 10.73
CA ILE A 148 8.53 7.47 10.89
C ILE A 148 8.02 8.83 11.32
N LEU A 149 7.02 9.39 10.63
CA LEU A 149 6.47 10.70 10.96
C LEU A 149 5.79 10.72 12.33
N ASN A 150 5.06 9.66 12.70
CA ASN A 150 4.50 9.52 14.05
C ASN A 150 5.58 9.39 15.12
N LYS A 151 6.63 8.61 14.85
CA LYS A 151 7.74 8.45 15.80
C LYS A 151 8.45 9.78 16.01
N CYS A 152 8.72 10.55 14.95
CA CYS A 152 9.29 11.88 15.09
C CYS A 152 8.37 12.81 15.88
N ARG A 153 7.06 12.73 15.64
CA ARG A 153 6.05 13.55 16.31
C ARG A 153 6.00 13.26 17.81
N GLU A 154 6.22 12.02 18.21
CA GLU A 154 6.36 11.61 19.62
C GLU A 154 7.60 12.25 20.27
N LEU A 155 8.75 12.17 19.59
CA LEU A 155 10.04 12.49 20.18
C LEU A 155 10.32 14.00 20.18
N ILE A 156 9.72 14.76 19.27
CA ILE A 156 9.98 16.18 19.09
C ILE A 156 9.11 17.05 20.01
N ARG A 157 9.71 18.09 20.61
CA ARG A 157 9.01 19.06 21.44
C ARG A 157 8.10 19.97 20.59
N GLY A 158 7.54 20.98 21.24
CA GLY A 158 7.43 22.27 20.56
C GLY A 158 6.33 22.33 19.55
N ASP A 159 6.37 22.92 18.35
CA ASP A 159 7.29 23.83 17.66
C ASP A 159 8.71 23.36 17.29
N GLY A 160 9.08 22.10 17.56
CA GLY A 160 10.38 21.59 17.12
C GLY A 160 10.43 21.37 15.60
N SER A 161 11.66 21.39 15.06
CA SER A 161 11.93 21.18 13.63
C SER A 161 12.29 19.73 13.30
N LEU A 162 11.58 19.14 12.35
CA LEU A 162 11.90 17.86 11.73
C LEU A 162 12.52 18.13 10.34
N ILE A 163 13.74 17.65 10.15
CA ILE A 163 14.45 17.70 8.88
C ILE A 163 14.48 16.27 8.31
N VAL A 164 13.99 16.09 7.09
CA VAL A 164 13.98 14.78 6.42
C VAL A 164 14.60 14.93 5.04
N PHE A 165 15.52 14.04 4.68
CA PHE A 165 16.06 14.02 3.32
C PHE A 165 16.15 12.61 2.77
N GLY A 166 15.99 12.47 1.45
CA GLY A 166 15.97 11.18 0.79
C GLY A 166 15.40 11.25 -0.62
N GLU A 167 15.24 10.08 -1.22
CA GLU A 167 14.63 9.91 -2.54
C GLU A 167 13.10 9.78 -2.45
N TYR A 168 12.41 10.37 -3.42
CA TYR A 168 10.96 10.31 -3.59
C TYR A 168 10.61 10.09 -5.06
N LEU A 169 9.43 9.54 -5.34
CA LEU A 169 8.84 9.58 -6.67
C LEU A 169 8.12 10.90 -6.88
N ASP A 170 8.53 11.64 -7.91
CA ASP A 170 7.86 12.87 -8.35
C ASP A 170 6.80 12.55 -9.41
N ASP A 171 7.15 11.72 -10.40
CA ASP A 171 6.19 11.21 -11.40
C ASP A 171 5.70 9.79 -11.03
N ASP A 172 4.44 9.71 -10.61
CA ASP A 172 3.69 8.48 -10.33
C ASP A 172 2.53 8.26 -11.33
N SER A 173 2.60 8.88 -12.51
CA SER A 173 1.55 8.79 -13.54
C SER A 173 1.48 7.43 -14.23
N SER A 174 2.60 6.69 -14.28
CA SER A 174 2.71 5.41 -14.98
C SER A 174 2.54 4.23 -14.02
N ILE A 175 1.88 3.16 -14.48
CA ILE A 175 1.71 1.90 -13.73
C ILE A 175 3.07 1.19 -13.64
N GLU A 176 3.84 1.54 -12.63
CA GLU A 176 5.16 1.01 -12.38
C GLU A 176 5.44 1.02 -10.87
N ARG A 177 5.56 -0.17 -10.28
CA ARG A 177 5.78 -0.30 -8.84
C ARG A 177 7.10 0.31 -8.42
N SER A 178 7.11 0.89 -7.22
CA SER A 178 8.31 1.40 -6.57
C SER A 178 8.21 1.22 -5.06
N THR A 179 9.37 1.08 -4.41
CA THR A 179 9.47 1.07 -2.95
C THR A 179 9.59 2.48 -2.38
N LEU A 180 9.87 3.49 -3.21
CA LEU A 180 10.02 4.86 -2.78
C LEU A 180 8.68 5.52 -2.47
N PRO A 181 8.63 6.44 -1.49
CA PRO A 181 7.45 7.24 -1.21
C PRO A 181 7.12 8.18 -2.37
N ASN A 182 5.84 8.30 -2.71
CA ASN A 182 5.37 9.39 -3.59
C ASN A 182 5.51 10.74 -2.86
N LEU A 183 6.07 11.72 -3.56
CA LEU A 183 6.35 13.07 -3.05
C LEU A 183 5.07 13.77 -2.56
N SER A 184 3.99 13.63 -3.32
CA SER A 184 2.67 14.20 -3.02
C SER A 184 2.10 13.58 -1.73
N SER A 185 2.13 12.24 -1.61
CA SER A 185 1.68 11.52 -0.42
C SER A 185 2.47 11.90 0.83
N PHE A 186 3.81 12.06 0.73
CA PHE A 186 4.62 12.49 1.86
C PHE A 186 4.18 13.86 2.40
N LYS A 187 3.95 14.84 1.53
CA LYS A 187 3.50 16.19 1.90
C LYS A 187 2.11 16.16 2.54
N GLN A 188 1.18 15.45 1.92
CA GLN A 188 -0.20 15.34 2.42
C GLN A 188 -0.28 14.61 3.77
N LEU A 189 0.54 13.57 3.95
CA LEU A 189 0.62 12.85 5.21
C LEU A 189 1.27 13.69 6.31
N SER A 190 2.32 14.44 5.98
CA SER A 190 2.99 15.36 6.93
C SER A 190 2.01 16.41 7.46
N ASP A 191 1.27 17.08 6.57
CA ASP A 191 0.21 18.03 6.95
C ASP A 191 -0.85 17.38 7.85
N ARG A 192 -1.33 16.18 7.47
CA ARG A 192 -2.32 15.44 8.25
C ARG A 192 -1.87 15.07 9.66
N LEU A 193 -0.57 14.82 9.83
CA LEU A 193 0.04 14.49 11.11
C LEU A 193 0.41 15.74 11.94
N GLY A 194 0.06 16.94 11.47
CA GLY A 194 0.25 18.19 12.20
C GLY A 194 1.66 18.74 12.05
N TYR A 195 2.24 18.62 10.86
CA TYR A 195 3.47 19.30 10.49
C TYR A 195 3.21 20.44 9.50
N ASP A 196 3.77 21.60 9.77
CA ASP A 196 3.84 22.70 8.81
C ASP A 196 5.09 22.54 7.93
N LEU A 197 4.93 22.60 6.61
CA LEU A 197 6.05 22.60 5.68
C LEU A 197 6.73 23.98 5.66
N VAL A 198 7.97 24.04 6.15
CA VAL A 198 8.79 25.26 6.20
C VAL A 198 9.60 25.42 4.92
N SER A 199 10.25 24.35 4.47
CA SER A 199 10.99 24.33 3.20
C SER A 199 10.96 22.96 2.54
N ASP A 200 10.96 22.99 1.20
CA ASP A 200 11.12 21.84 0.31
C ASP A 200 12.24 22.19 -0.67
N GLN A 201 13.44 21.69 -0.42
CA GLN A 201 14.60 21.92 -1.26
C GLN A 201 14.76 20.77 -2.24
N GLU A 202 14.86 21.11 -3.52
CA GLU A 202 15.07 20.16 -4.61
C GLU A 202 16.57 20.04 -4.90
N LEU A 203 17.12 18.84 -4.67
CA LEU A 203 18.57 18.58 -4.67
C LEU A 203 18.99 17.49 -5.67
N THR A 204 18.11 17.06 -6.58
CA THR A 204 18.33 15.94 -7.52
C THR A 204 19.58 16.13 -8.37
N LEU A 205 19.74 17.27 -9.04
CA LEU A 205 20.91 17.50 -9.91
C LEU A 205 22.23 17.47 -9.13
N ALA A 206 22.23 18.05 -7.93
CA ALA A 206 23.40 18.05 -7.06
C ALA A 206 23.70 16.63 -6.54
N ALA A 207 22.68 15.87 -6.14
CA ALA A 207 22.80 14.49 -5.68
C ALA A 207 23.30 13.55 -6.79
N GLN A 208 22.73 13.68 -7.99
CA GLN A 208 23.06 12.89 -9.19
C GLN A 208 24.55 12.99 -9.55
N SER A 209 25.19 14.14 -9.29
CA SER A 209 26.64 14.30 -9.50
C SER A 209 27.48 13.31 -8.70
N SER A 210 27.07 13.01 -7.46
CA SER A 210 27.76 12.03 -6.62
C SER A 210 27.48 10.58 -7.02
N LEU A 211 26.31 10.31 -7.62
CA LEU A 211 25.94 8.99 -8.13
C LEU A 211 26.87 8.55 -9.26
N ALA A 212 27.16 9.45 -10.21
CA ALA A 212 28.11 9.18 -11.29
C ALA A 212 29.51 8.85 -10.76
N GLY A 213 29.99 9.60 -9.75
CA GLY A 213 31.25 9.32 -9.07
C GLY A 213 31.24 7.95 -8.37
N PHE A 214 30.13 7.59 -7.73
CA PHE A 214 30.01 6.29 -7.08
C PHE A 214 30.05 5.11 -8.06
N ILE A 215 29.33 5.19 -9.19
CA ILE A 215 29.37 4.16 -10.24
C ILE A 215 30.82 3.94 -10.71
N SER A 216 31.57 5.02 -10.92
CA SER A 216 32.99 4.93 -11.29
C SER A 216 33.83 4.21 -10.22
N LEU A 217 33.60 4.48 -8.93
CA LEU A 217 34.31 3.82 -7.83
C LEU A 217 33.95 2.34 -7.73
N LEU A 218 32.67 1.98 -7.90
CA LEU A 218 32.23 0.59 -7.90
C LEU A 218 32.96 -0.21 -8.98
N LEU A 219 33.01 0.31 -10.21
CA LEU A 219 33.68 -0.34 -11.33
C LEU A 219 35.20 -0.43 -11.14
N HIS A 220 35.80 0.63 -10.59
CA HIS A 220 37.23 0.65 -10.29
C HIS A 220 37.62 -0.46 -9.28
N HIS A 221 36.81 -0.64 -8.24
CA HIS A 221 37.08 -1.57 -7.14
C HIS A 221 36.49 -2.98 -7.32
N ALA A 222 35.66 -3.20 -8.35
CA ALA A 222 34.94 -4.45 -8.58
C ALA A 222 35.83 -5.70 -8.52
N SER A 223 36.96 -5.69 -9.25
CA SER A 223 37.89 -6.83 -9.29
C SER A 223 38.52 -7.15 -7.93
N THR A 224 38.77 -6.11 -7.13
CA THR A 224 39.34 -6.24 -5.78
C THR A 224 38.31 -6.79 -4.80
N LEU A 225 37.07 -6.29 -4.86
CA LEU A 225 35.95 -6.78 -4.05
C LEU A 225 35.67 -8.27 -4.30
N VAL A 226 35.70 -8.71 -5.57
CA VAL A 226 35.55 -10.12 -5.94
C VAL A 226 36.76 -10.94 -5.46
N GLY A 227 37.98 -10.46 -5.69
CA GLY A 227 39.21 -11.14 -5.26
C GLY A 227 39.30 -11.34 -3.75
N GLN A 228 38.79 -10.39 -2.96
CA GLN A 228 38.73 -10.45 -1.50
C GLN A 228 37.51 -11.23 -0.98
N LYS A 229 36.64 -11.76 -1.86
CA LYS A 229 35.38 -12.41 -1.50
C LYS A 229 34.43 -11.51 -0.68
N ALA A 230 34.54 -10.19 -0.86
CA ALA A 230 33.63 -9.22 -0.26
C ALA A 230 32.29 -9.13 -1.03
N ALA A 231 32.30 -9.49 -2.32
CA ALA A 231 31.13 -9.61 -3.18
C ALA A 231 31.37 -10.60 -4.32
N THR A 232 30.31 -11.01 -4.99
CA THR A 232 30.32 -11.79 -6.23
C THR A 232 30.17 -10.86 -7.45
N GLU A 233 30.60 -11.31 -8.63
CA GLU A 233 30.37 -10.58 -9.89
C GLU A 233 28.88 -10.27 -10.11
N LYS A 234 28.00 -11.20 -9.70
CA LYS A 234 26.55 -11.01 -9.78
C LYS A 234 26.04 -9.88 -8.88
N GLU A 235 26.58 -9.76 -7.67
CA GLU A 235 26.22 -8.68 -6.74
C GLU A 235 26.71 -7.32 -7.24
N ILE A 236 27.91 -7.25 -7.82
CA ILE A 236 28.44 -6.04 -8.45
C ILE A 236 27.53 -5.61 -9.61
N ALA A 237 27.23 -6.52 -10.53
CA ALA A 237 26.38 -6.22 -11.70
C ALA A 237 24.95 -5.83 -11.28
N ALA A 238 24.41 -6.43 -10.22
CA ALA A 238 23.10 -6.06 -9.69
C ALA A 238 23.09 -4.64 -9.11
N LEU A 239 24.14 -4.26 -8.36
CA LEU A 239 24.26 -2.91 -7.81
C LEU A 239 24.49 -1.87 -8.91
N GLU A 240 25.35 -2.16 -9.89
CA GLU A 240 25.57 -1.29 -11.05
C GLU A 240 24.25 -1.01 -11.77
N LYS A 241 23.50 -2.06 -12.13
CA LYS A 241 22.20 -1.93 -12.78
C LYS A 241 21.22 -1.09 -11.95
N GLN A 242 21.15 -1.32 -10.64
CA GLN A 242 20.29 -0.53 -9.75
C GLN A 242 20.65 0.97 -9.80
N LEU A 243 21.94 1.31 -9.81
CA LEU A 243 22.41 2.70 -9.85
C LEU A 243 22.17 3.36 -11.21
N GLU A 244 22.29 2.60 -12.30
CA GLU A 244 21.90 3.06 -13.63
C GLU A 244 20.39 3.33 -13.71
N GLU A 245 19.56 2.48 -13.12
CA GLU A 245 18.11 2.68 -12.99
C GLU A 245 17.82 3.97 -12.18
N VAL A 246 18.49 4.18 -11.03
CA VAL A 246 18.37 5.44 -10.26
C VAL A 246 18.73 6.65 -11.12
N ASN A 247 19.85 6.58 -11.85
CA ASN A 247 20.31 7.69 -12.69
C ASN A 247 19.33 7.94 -13.85
N HIS A 248 18.75 6.89 -14.44
CA HIS A 248 17.73 7.01 -15.47
C HIS A 248 16.48 7.72 -14.94
N GLU A 249 16.02 7.34 -13.75
CA GLU A 249 14.83 7.95 -13.13
C GLU A 249 15.05 9.40 -12.70
N PHE A 250 16.25 9.77 -12.25
CA PHE A 250 16.61 11.18 -12.04
C PHE A 250 16.56 11.96 -13.36
N ASN A 251 17.09 11.40 -14.45
CA ASN A 251 17.08 12.05 -15.76
C ASN A 251 15.69 12.17 -16.38
N SER A 252 14.80 11.19 -16.13
CA SER A 252 13.43 11.24 -16.61
C SER A 252 12.52 12.14 -15.78
N GLY A 253 12.98 12.57 -14.59
CA GLY A 253 12.17 13.31 -13.62
C GLY A 253 11.22 12.42 -12.81
N ARG A 254 11.31 11.09 -12.95
CA ARG A 254 10.50 10.15 -12.16
C ARG A 254 10.89 10.15 -10.70
N ARG A 255 12.19 10.13 -10.43
CA ARG A 255 12.76 10.17 -9.08
C ARG A 255 13.31 11.56 -8.79
N CYS A 256 13.19 12.00 -7.56
CA CYS A 256 13.84 13.20 -7.06
C CYS A 256 14.54 12.95 -5.72
N PHE A 257 15.49 13.82 -5.37
CA PHE A 257 16.15 13.86 -4.07
C PHE A 257 15.83 15.17 -3.37
N ARG A 258 15.17 15.08 -2.21
CA ARG A 258 14.57 16.22 -1.52
C ARG A 258 15.16 16.40 -0.13
N LEU A 259 15.21 17.65 0.33
CA LEU A 259 15.45 18.01 1.73
C LEU A 259 14.26 18.83 2.24
N PHE A 260 13.50 18.22 3.13
CA PHE A 260 12.35 18.82 3.79
C PHE A 260 12.71 19.38 5.15
N ARG A 261 12.11 20.52 5.44
CA ARG A 261 12.04 21.06 6.78
C ARG A 261 10.58 21.24 7.17
N LEU A 262 10.20 20.59 8.27
CA LEU A 262 8.87 20.53 8.81
C LEU A 262 8.90 21.06 10.25
N ASN A 263 7.87 21.78 10.69
CA ASN A 263 7.70 22.15 12.09
C ASN A 263 6.50 21.41 12.69
N LYS A 264 6.66 20.83 13.87
CA LYS A 264 5.50 20.28 14.59
C LYS A 264 4.62 21.44 15.06
N VAL A 265 3.34 21.39 14.70
CA VAL A 265 2.38 22.41 15.13
C VAL A 265 2.22 22.32 16.66
N ALA A 266 2.59 23.38 17.38
CA ALA A 266 2.65 23.38 18.83
C ALA A 266 1.28 23.32 19.52
N ASN A 267 0.31 24.06 18.97
CA ASN A 267 -1.05 24.15 19.47
C ASN A 267 -2.02 23.91 18.32
N PRO A 268 -2.12 22.68 17.81
CA PRO A 268 -2.94 22.44 16.65
C PRO A 268 -4.41 22.69 17.01
N THR A 269 -5.07 23.57 16.27
CA THR A 269 -6.47 23.91 16.47
C THR A 269 -7.33 23.09 15.53
N GLY A 270 -8.25 22.29 16.08
CA GLY A 270 -9.17 21.48 15.29
C GLY A 270 -9.50 20.16 15.98
N GLU A 271 -10.57 19.51 15.54
CA GLU A 271 -10.91 18.19 16.05
C GLU A 271 -9.93 17.12 15.52
N TYR A 272 -9.56 16.18 16.38
CA TYR A 272 -8.67 15.05 16.05
C TYR A 272 -7.26 15.44 15.60
N VAL A 273 -6.79 16.64 15.95
CA VAL A 273 -5.40 17.05 15.73
C VAL A 273 -4.40 16.14 16.46
N ASN A 274 -4.79 15.60 17.61
CA ASN A 274 -4.00 14.66 18.40
C ASN A 274 -4.24 13.21 18.02
N ALA A 275 -4.98 12.96 16.93
CA ALA A 275 -5.21 11.60 16.50
C ALA A 275 -3.89 10.93 16.11
N GLU A 276 -3.79 9.67 16.52
CA GLU A 276 -2.69 8.79 16.18
C GLU A 276 -3.19 7.80 15.14
N TYR A 277 -2.56 7.81 13.96
CA TYR A 277 -2.87 6.89 12.87
C TYR A 277 -1.88 5.74 12.89
N SER A 278 -2.34 4.52 12.63
CA SER A 278 -1.47 3.34 12.62
C SER A 278 -2.03 2.27 11.70
N ASP A 279 -1.27 1.21 11.47
CA ASP A 279 -1.66 0.09 10.61
C ASP A 279 -2.13 -1.13 11.42
N ILE A 280 -2.38 -2.22 10.70
CA ILE A 280 -2.88 -3.48 11.26
C ILE A 280 -1.98 -4.11 12.32
N HIS A 281 -0.68 -3.82 12.33
CA HIS A 281 0.25 -4.41 13.29
C HIS A 281 0.26 -3.70 14.65
N SER A 282 -0.51 -2.60 14.77
CA SER A 282 -0.54 -1.75 15.97
C SER A 282 -1.66 -2.09 16.96
N PHE A 283 -2.45 -3.13 16.71
CA PHE A 283 -3.56 -3.53 17.58
C PHE A 283 -3.86 -5.02 17.49
N GLN A 284 -4.57 -5.54 18.48
CA GLN A 284 -5.13 -6.88 18.48
C GLN A 284 -6.59 -6.85 18.02
N PRO A 285 -7.09 -7.86 17.27
CA PRO A 285 -8.44 -7.84 16.71
C PRO A 285 -9.59 -7.55 17.70
N HIS A 286 -9.45 -7.90 18.97
CA HIS A 286 -10.48 -7.63 19.97
C HIS A 286 -10.65 -6.13 20.29
N GLU A 287 -9.63 -5.29 20.06
CA GLU A 287 -9.66 -3.84 20.34
C GLU A 287 -10.62 -3.07 19.43
N ILE A 288 -10.97 -3.62 18.25
CA ILE A 288 -11.89 -2.98 17.31
C ILE A 288 -13.33 -3.50 17.40
N ALA A 289 -13.58 -4.52 18.23
CA ALA A 289 -14.88 -5.18 18.31
C ALA A 289 -16.00 -4.19 18.69
N ASP A 290 -15.72 -3.29 19.64
CA ASP A 290 -16.68 -2.27 20.07
C ASP A 290 -16.96 -1.23 18.98
N LEU A 291 -15.92 -0.81 18.24
CA LEU A 291 -16.07 0.10 17.09
C LEU A 291 -16.91 -0.55 15.99
N PHE A 292 -16.66 -1.83 15.70
CA PHE A 292 -17.42 -2.62 14.73
C PHE A 292 -18.90 -2.69 15.10
N LYS A 293 -19.17 -3.08 16.35
CA LYS A 293 -20.54 -3.19 16.87
C LYS A 293 -21.30 -1.88 16.82
N LYS A 294 -20.66 -0.78 17.25
CA LYS A 294 -21.28 0.56 17.21
C LYS A 294 -21.49 1.08 15.78
N SER A 295 -20.61 0.72 14.85
CA SER A 295 -20.68 1.20 13.47
C SER A 295 -21.72 0.45 12.63
N PHE A 296 -21.81 -0.87 12.76
CA PHE A 296 -22.65 -1.72 11.93
C PHE A 296 -23.90 -2.26 12.64
N GLY A 297 -23.99 -2.14 13.96
CA GLY A 297 -25.10 -2.74 14.73
C GLY A 297 -25.09 -4.27 14.73
N LYS A 298 -23.95 -4.89 14.42
CA LYS A 298 -23.73 -6.35 14.39
C LYS A 298 -22.62 -6.73 15.37
N GLU A 299 -22.70 -7.91 15.96
CA GLU A 299 -21.61 -8.43 16.78
C GLU A 299 -20.34 -8.65 15.93
N PHE A 300 -19.18 -8.44 16.54
CA PHE A 300 -17.90 -8.72 15.91
C PHE A 300 -17.68 -10.24 15.80
N ASP A 301 -17.31 -10.72 14.61
CA ASP A 301 -16.99 -12.11 14.35
C ASP A 301 -15.46 -12.29 14.16
N PRO A 302 -14.75 -12.88 15.14
CA PRO A 302 -13.31 -13.12 15.02
C PRO A 302 -12.93 -14.05 13.88
N ALA A 303 -13.78 -15.01 13.51
CA ALA A 303 -13.50 -15.93 12.40
C ALA A 303 -13.57 -15.21 11.06
N LEU A 304 -14.56 -14.32 10.89
CA LEU A 304 -14.67 -13.47 9.71
C LEU A 304 -13.50 -12.48 9.62
N TRP A 305 -13.10 -11.88 10.75
CA TRP A 305 -11.93 -11.01 10.82
C TRP A 305 -10.67 -11.75 10.39
N ARG A 306 -10.42 -12.95 10.94
CA ARG A 306 -9.27 -13.80 10.59
C ARG A 306 -9.28 -14.16 9.10
N TRP A 307 -10.41 -14.56 8.55
CA TRP A 307 -10.54 -14.87 7.13
C TRP A 307 -10.17 -13.68 6.23
N LYS A 308 -10.60 -12.47 6.60
CA LYS A 308 -10.37 -11.27 5.81
C LYS A 308 -8.95 -10.69 5.97
N TYR A 309 -8.47 -10.58 7.20
CA TYR A 309 -7.26 -9.83 7.52
C TYR A 309 -6.02 -10.69 7.73
N GLU A 310 -6.14 -11.88 8.32
CA GLU A 310 -4.99 -12.76 8.52
C GLU A 310 -4.76 -13.66 7.31
N LEU A 311 -5.81 -14.35 6.84
CA LEU A 311 -5.72 -15.26 5.70
C LEU A 311 -5.74 -14.51 4.36
N GLY A 312 -6.55 -13.46 4.27
CA GLY A 312 -6.70 -12.64 3.06
C GLY A 312 -5.67 -11.52 2.91
N ASP A 313 -4.69 -11.41 3.80
CA ASP A 313 -3.70 -10.33 3.84
C ASP A 313 -4.34 -8.91 3.87
N GLY A 314 -5.45 -8.77 4.59
CA GLY A 314 -6.19 -7.52 4.69
C GLY A 314 -5.33 -6.38 5.22
N LYS A 315 -5.57 -5.18 4.68
CA LYS A 315 -4.86 -3.95 5.05
C LYS A 315 -5.79 -3.04 5.79
N CYS A 316 -5.26 -2.22 6.70
CA CYS A 316 -6.05 -1.16 7.30
C CYS A 316 -5.20 0.02 7.78
N VAL A 317 -5.89 1.14 7.94
CA VAL A 317 -5.46 2.29 8.74
C VAL A 317 -6.47 2.48 9.84
N ILE A 318 -6.00 2.62 11.07
CA ILE A 318 -6.81 3.00 12.22
C ILE A 318 -6.47 4.39 12.70
N ALA A 319 -7.38 4.98 13.47
CA ALA A 319 -7.09 6.19 14.24
C ALA A 319 -7.55 6.05 15.70
N ARG A 320 -6.70 6.49 16.62
CA ARG A 320 -7.03 6.73 18.04
C ARG A 320 -7.20 8.22 18.26
N GLN A 321 -8.07 8.63 19.19
CA GLN A 321 -8.27 10.06 19.48
C GLN A 321 -7.02 10.74 20.04
N HIS A 322 -6.26 9.99 20.81
CA HIS A 322 -5.00 10.35 21.42
C HIS A 322 -4.19 9.07 21.60
N ARG A 323 -2.90 9.25 21.89
CA ARG A 323 -1.97 8.14 22.04
C ARG A 323 -2.42 7.14 23.12
N GLY A 324 -2.42 5.87 22.78
CA GLY A 324 -2.84 4.78 23.69
C GLY A 324 -4.35 4.79 24.03
N GLY A 325 -5.14 5.67 23.41
CA GLY A 325 -6.59 5.70 23.55
C GLY A 325 -7.29 4.61 22.73
N GLU A 326 -8.62 4.61 22.77
CA GLU A 326 -9.44 3.68 22.01
C GLU A 326 -9.36 3.95 20.50
N ILE A 327 -9.52 2.88 19.71
CA ILE A 327 -9.66 2.97 18.26
C ILE A 327 -11.04 3.54 17.95
N VAL A 328 -11.06 4.68 17.26
CA VAL A 328 -12.30 5.44 16.97
C VAL A 328 -12.59 5.58 15.48
N SER A 329 -11.65 5.18 14.64
CA SER A 329 -11.81 5.08 13.19
C SER A 329 -10.98 3.93 12.66
N HIS A 330 -11.49 3.29 11.63
CA HIS A 330 -10.85 2.20 10.93
C HIS A 330 -11.27 2.27 9.46
N TYR A 331 -10.30 2.14 8.57
CA TYR A 331 -10.53 1.98 7.15
C TYR A 331 -9.74 0.76 6.72
N GLY A 332 -10.44 -0.33 6.40
CA GLY A 332 -9.81 -1.58 5.99
C GLY A 332 -10.34 -2.11 4.68
N GLY A 333 -9.47 -2.83 3.98
CA GLY A 333 -9.77 -3.46 2.72
C GLY A 333 -9.04 -4.78 2.54
N ALA A 334 -9.64 -5.66 1.74
CA ALA A 334 -9.12 -6.99 1.47
C ALA A 334 -8.52 -7.03 0.05
N PRO A 335 -7.23 -7.40 -0.11
CA PRO A 335 -6.62 -7.58 -1.42
C PRO A 335 -7.39 -8.57 -2.31
N ARG A 336 -7.38 -8.32 -3.61
CA ARG A 336 -8.01 -9.17 -4.64
C ARG A 336 -7.10 -9.24 -5.85
N GLU A 337 -6.67 -10.45 -6.20
CA GLU A 337 -6.02 -10.67 -7.49
C GLU A 337 -7.04 -10.48 -8.62
N ILE A 338 -6.63 -9.75 -9.66
CA ILE A 338 -7.49 -9.40 -10.78
C ILE A 338 -6.79 -9.61 -12.11
N VAL A 339 -7.59 -9.73 -13.15
CA VAL A 339 -7.18 -9.53 -14.54
C VAL A 339 -7.64 -8.12 -14.91
N TYR A 340 -6.70 -7.20 -15.06
CA TYR A 340 -6.89 -5.81 -15.47
C TYR A 340 -6.59 -5.69 -16.97
N PHE A 341 -7.63 -5.58 -17.80
CA PHE A 341 -7.53 -5.49 -19.26
C PHE A 341 -6.57 -6.55 -19.84
N GLY A 342 -6.85 -7.82 -19.52
CA GLY A 342 -6.05 -8.98 -19.94
C GLY A 342 -4.75 -9.22 -19.14
N SER A 343 -4.29 -8.25 -18.35
CA SER A 343 -3.03 -8.33 -17.60
C SER A 343 -3.25 -8.67 -16.12
N PRO A 344 -2.42 -9.53 -15.49
CA PRO A 344 -2.54 -9.79 -14.06
C PRO A 344 -2.20 -8.55 -13.25
N SER A 345 -3.00 -8.26 -12.22
CA SER A 345 -2.77 -7.15 -11.29
C SER A 345 -3.37 -7.46 -9.92
N MET A 346 -3.25 -6.51 -9.00
CA MET A 346 -3.81 -6.59 -7.65
C MET A 346 -4.71 -5.37 -7.42
N ALA A 347 -5.94 -5.61 -6.97
CA ALA A 347 -6.83 -4.59 -6.45
C ALA A 347 -6.99 -4.76 -4.94
N ILE A 348 -7.65 -3.80 -4.30
CA ILE A 348 -8.09 -3.93 -2.91
C ILE A 348 -9.56 -3.55 -2.80
N GLN A 349 -10.29 -4.29 -1.98
CA GLN A 349 -11.70 -4.05 -1.72
C GLN A 349 -11.89 -3.45 -0.33
N PRO A 350 -11.98 -2.10 -0.18
CA PRO A 350 -12.45 -1.50 1.05
C PRO A 350 -13.82 -2.04 1.47
N GLY A 351 -13.93 -2.53 2.70
CA GLY A 351 -15.12 -3.22 3.20
C GLY A 351 -15.50 -2.85 4.62
N ASP A 352 -14.53 -2.71 5.53
CA ASP A 352 -14.79 -2.37 6.93
C ASP A 352 -14.41 -0.92 7.20
N VAL A 353 -15.26 0.00 6.74
CA VAL A 353 -15.05 1.44 6.91
C VAL A 353 -15.91 1.94 8.07
N MET A 354 -15.24 2.33 9.16
CA MET A 354 -15.87 2.58 10.45
C MET A 354 -15.37 3.89 11.04
N VAL A 355 -16.30 4.72 11.51
CA VAL A 355 -16.02 5.88 12.36
C VAL A 355 -17.04 5.87 13.48
N LEU A 356 -16.57 6.04 14.71
CA LEU A 356 -17.42 5.99 15.88
C LEU A 356 -18.64 6.94 15.73
N PRO A 357 -19.88 6.49 15.97
CA PRO A 357 -21.09 7.27 15.68
C PRO A 357 -21.17 8.64 16.38
N GLU A 358 -20.58 8.79 17.56
CA GLU A 358 -20.53 10.05 18.29
C GLU A 358 -19.57 11.06 17.65
N ILE A 359 -18.58 10.59 16.90
CA ILE A 359 -17.51 11.36 16.26
C ILE A 359 -17.87 11.77 14.83
N ARG A 360 -18.63 10.94 14.10
CA ARG A 360 -18.99 11.17 12.68
C ARG A 360 -19.96 12.35 12.41
N ARG A 361 -20.16 13.25 13.37
CA ARG A 361 -21.07 14.40 13.26
C ARG A 361 -20.51 15.54 12.40
N HIS A 362 -19.22 15.49 12.07
CA HIS A 362 -18.53 16.52 11.31
C HIS A 362 -18.15 16.03 9.91
N TYR A 363 -18.47 16.85 8.90
CA TYR A 363 -18.18 16.59 7.51
C TYR A 363 -17.08 17.53 7.00
N GLY A 364 -16.22 17.03 6.13
CA GLY A 364 -15.15 17.82 5.49
C GLY A 364 -13.77 17.15 5.59
N LYS A 365 -12.76 17.79 5.02
CA LYS A 365 -11.38 17.28 5.00
C LYS A 365 -10.69 17.25 6.38
N SER A 366 -11.25 17.93 7.37
CA SER A 366 -10.82 17.83 8.76
C SER A 366 -11.41 16.62 9.51
N SER A 367 -12.44 15.96 8.95
CA SER A 367 -13.11 14.83 9.59
C SER A 367 -12.20 13.61 9.73
N LEU A 368 -12.46 12.80 10.76
CA LEU A 368 -11.70 11.57 10.98
C LEU A 368 -11.91 10.56 9.85
N PHE A 369 -13.12 10.50 9.28
CA PHE A 369 -13.41 9.70 8.08
C PHE A 369 -12.45 10.05 6.94
N PHE A 370 -12.37 11.33 6.58
CA PHE A 370 -11.50 11.78 5.49
C PHE A 370 -10.04 11.44 5.77
N LYS A 371 -9.54 11.78 6.96
CA LYS A 371 -8.13 11.59 7.30
C LYS A 371 -7.74 10.11 7.29
N THR A 372 -8.55 9.23 7.87
CA THR A 372 -8.28 7.78 7.85
C THR A 372 -8.38 7.21 6.43
N ALA A 373 -9.39 7.63 5.65
CA ALA A 373 -9.56 7.19 4.26
C ALA A 373 -8.40 7.63 3.37
N ALA A 374 -8.06 8.92 3.36
CA ALA A 374 -6.95 9.45 2.57
C ALA A 374 -5.61 8.77 2.93
N THR A 375 -5.37 8.45 4.22
CA THR A 375 -4.13 7.78 4.63
C THR A 375 -4.09 6.35 4.11
N PHE A 376 -5.24 5.67 4.10
CA PHE A 376 -5.34 4.35 3.49
C PHE A 376 -5.13 4.40 1.97
N LEU A 377 -5.77 5.36 1.27
CA LEU A 377 -5.67 5.50 -0.18
C LEU A 377 -4.22 5.76 -0.62
N GLU A 378 -3.55 6.75 -0.01
CA GLU A 378 -2.15 7.09 -0.28
C GLU A 378 -1.19 5.92 -0.03
N ARG A 379 -1.51 5.08 0.96
CA ARG A 379 -0.66 3.96 1.37
C ARG A 379 -0.89 2.74 0.50
N GLU A 380 -2.13 2.42 0.18
CA GLU A 380 -2.48 1.09 -0.34
C GLU A 380 -2.84 1.10 -1.82
N ILE A 381 -3.30 2.22 -2.39
CA ILE A 381 -3.86 2.26 -3.76
C ILE A 381 -3.14 3.26 -4.65
N GLY A 382 -2.71 2.84 -5.84
CA GLY A 382 -2.15 3.75 -6.85
C GLY A 382 -1.25 3.04 -7.86
N ASN A 383 -0.77 3.81 -8.83
CA ASN A 383 0.06 3.29 -9.92
C ASN A 383 1.39 2.67 -9.48
N THR A 384 1.94 3.13 -8.35
CA THR A 384 3.30 2.80 -7.88
C THR A 384 3.33 1.87 -6.66
N VAL A 385 2.18 1.54 -6.07
CA VAL A 385 2.06 0.77 -4.83
C VAL A 385 1.51 -0.64 -5.07
N ASN A 386 1.24 -1.37 -3.98
CA ASN A 386 0.90 -2.79 -4.06
C ASN A 386 -0.47 -3.10 -4.69
N HIS A 387 -1.44 -2.19 -4.59
CA HIS A 387 -2.75 -2.36 -5.19
C HIS A 387 -2.96 -1.25 -6.22
N LEU A 388 -3.18 -1.66 -7.47
CA LEU A 388 -3.31 -0.73 -8.60
C LEU A 388 -4.55 0.16 -8.44
N LEU A 389 -5.66 -0.44 -8.01
CA LEU A 389 -6.93 0.25 -7.88
C LEU A 389 -7.77 -0.33 -6.73
N GLY A 390 -8.68 0.49 -6.22
CA GLY A 390 -9.67 0.09 -5.22
C GLY A 390 -11.06 -0.02 -5.83
N PHE A 391 -11.87 -0.95 -5.33
CA PHE A 391 -13.30 -1.05 -5.64
C PHE A 391 -14.10 -1.42 -4.39
N GLY A 392 -15.39 -1.18 -4.36
CA GLY A 392 -16.20 -1.50 -3.19
C GLY A 392 -17.69 -1.37 -3.45
N PHE A 393 -18.46 -1.50 -2.39
CA PHE A 393 -19.92 -1.56 -2.46
C PHE A 393 -20.60 -0.55 -1.51
N PRO A 394 -20.23 0.74 -1.53
CA PRO A 394 -20.88 1.75 -0.73
C PRO A 394 -22.35 1.91 -1.14
N ASN A 395 -23.22 2.09 -0.15
CA ASN A 395 -24.55 2.61 -0.40
C ASN A 395 -24.48 4.09 -0.85
N GLN A 396 -25.56 4.57 -1.46
CA GLN A 396 -25.63 5.94 -1.99
C GLN A 396 -25.22 7.04 -0.98
N PRO A 397 -25.65 7.03 0.30
CA PRO A 397 -25.20 8.03 1.27
C PRO A 397 -23.68 8.04 1.49
N THR A 398 -23.06 6.86 1.62
CA THR A 398 -21.60 6.72 1.81
C THR A 398 -20.86 7.22 0.57
N MET A 399 -21.32 6.84 -0.62
CA MET A 399 -20.70 7.25 -1.89
C MET A 399 -20.78 8.77 -2.09
N ASN A 400 -21.93 9.38 -1.79
CA ASN A 400 -22.11 10.84 -1.87
C ASN A 400 -21.15 11.61 -0.96
N VAL A 401 -20.84 11.08 0.23
CA VAL A 401 -19.87 11.70 1.14
C VAL A 401 -18.46 11.63 0.55
N ALA A 402 -18.06 10.48 0.02
CA ALA A 402 -16.73 10.32 -0.57
C ALA A 402 -16.52 11.16 -1.84
N LEU A 403 -17.52 11.24 -2.72
CA LEU A 403 -17.53 12.13 -3.90
C LEU A 403 -17.33 13.60 -3.50
N ARG A 404 -18.10 14.09 -2.51
CA ARG A 404 -17.99 15.47 -2.01
C ARG A 404 -16.62 15.79 -1.40
N LEU A 405 -15.95 14.78 -0.86
CA LEU A 405 -14.62 14.92 -0.27
C LEU A 405 -13.49 14.78 -1.30
N GLY A 406 -13.80 14.37 -2.53
CA GLY A 406 -12.82 14.09 -3.59
C GLY A 406 -12.01 12.82 -3.35
N LEU A 407 -12.55 11.87 -2.57
CA LEU A 407 -11.88 10.59 -2.29
C LEU A 407 -12.13 9.58 -3.40
N TYR A 408 -13.35 9.54 -3.94
CA TYR A 408 -13.75 8.61 -4.99
C TYR A 408 -14.38 9.30 -6.19
N GLU A 409 -14.37 8.59 -7.31
CA GLU A 409 -15.26 8.78 -8.45
C GLU A 409 -16.10 7.50 -8.68
N LYS A 410 -17.16 7.60 -9.48
CA LYS A 410 -18.06 6.47 -9.79
C LYS A 410 -17.69 5.86 -11.14
N THR A 411 -17.62 4.53 -11.20
CA THR A 411 -17.30 3.77 -12.42
C THR A 411 -18.45 2.88 -12.89
N ASP A 412 -19.32 2.42 -12.00
CA ASP A 412 -20.50 1.62 -12.34
C ASP A 412 -21.56 1.68 -11.22
N ALA A 413 -22.62 0.90 -11.36
CA ALA A 413 -23.63 0.61 -10.34
C ALA A 413 -23.96 -0.88 -10.31
N TYR A 414 -24.53 -1.31 -9.20
CA TYR A 414 -24.96 -2.68 -8.97
C TYR A 414 -26.46 -2.83 -9.20
N VAL A 415 -26.86 -3.86 -9.94
CA VAL A 415 -28.27 -4.18 -10.20
C VAL A 415 -28.58 -5.61 -9.77
N GLU A 416 -29.82 -5.83 -9.36
CA GLU A 416 -30.38 -7.15 -9.12
C GLU A 416 -31.18 -7.60 -10.33
N VAL A 417 -30.91 -8.82 -10.80
CA VAL A 417 -31.65 -9.50 -11.85
C VAL A 417 -32.43 -10.64 -11.21
N ILE A 418 -33.76 -10.56 -11.26
CA ILE A 418 -34.65 -11.63 -10.83
C ILE A 418 -35.10 -12.41 -12.05
N TYR A 419 -34.86 -13.71 -12.05
CA TYR A 419 -35.25 -14.58 -13.16
C TYR A 419 -36.69 -15.07 -12.99
N SER A 420 -37.47 -14.96 -14.05
CA SER A 420 -38.82 -15.53 -14.11
C SER A 420 -38.77 -17.05 -13.99
N PRO A 421 -39.82 -17.71 -13.46
CA PRO A 421 -39.90 -19.17 -13.45
C PRO A 421 -39.66 -19.74 -14.85
N PRO A 422 -38.90 -20.84 -14.96
CA PRO A 422 -38.60 -21.44 -16.26
C PRO A 422 -39.92 -21.84 -16.95
N LYS A 423 -40.07 -21.47 -18.22
CA LYS A 423 -41.13 -22.04 -19.07
C LYS A 423 -40.70 -23.48 -19.40
N GLU A 424 -41.65 -24.42 -19.45
CA GLU A 424 -41.38 -25.77 -19.94
C GLU A 424 -40.71 -25.69 -21.32
N ASN A 425 -39.44 -26.12 -21.40
CA ASN A 425 -38.70 -26.14 -22.64
C ASN A 425 -38.19 -27.57 -22.89
N PRO A 426 -38.92 -28.37 -23.70
CA PRO A 426 -38.61 -29.78 -23.92
C PRO A 426 -37.32 -30.04 -24.71
N ASN A 427 -36.57 -28.99 -25.11
CA ASN A 427 -35.35 -29.07 -25.91
C ASN A 427 -34.07 -28.69 -25.14
N LEU A 428 -34.15 -28.42 -23.84
CA LEU A 428 -32.94 -28.29 -23.03
C LEU A 428 -32.44 -29.71 -22.72
N ASP A 429 -31.22 -30.00 -23.17
CA ASP A 429 -30.45 -31.20 -22.82
C ASP A 429 -30.55 -31.43 -21.30
N GLU A 430 -30.78 -32.67 -20.85
CA GLU A 430 -30.86 -33.03 -19.42
C GLU A 430 -29.50 -32.77 -18.75
N GLY A 431 -29.21 -31.51 -18.48
CA GLY A 431 -27.97 -31.10 -17.86
C GLY A 431 -27.96 -31.58 -16.42
N HIS A 432 -27.10 -32.55 -16.12
CA HIS A 432 -26.88 -33.03 -14.76
C HIS A 432 -26.01 -32.05 -13.97
N HIS A 433 -26.22 -31.99 -12.65
CA HIS A 433 -25.37 -31.22 -11.75
C HIS A 433 -24.83 -32.12 -10.63
N THR A 434 -23.64 -31.79 -10.12
CA THR A 434 -23.04 -32.41 -8.94
C THR A 434 -22.59 -31.35 -7.95
N VAL A 435 -22.45 -31.69 -6.67
CA VAL A 435 -21.81 -30.80 -5.70
C VAL A 435 -20.30 -30.77 -5.98
N LEU A 436 -19.70 -29.57 -5.95
CA LEU A 436 -18.26 -29.39 -6.09
C LEU A 436 -17.56 -29.90 -4.82
N ASP A 437 -16.68 -30.88 -4.98
CA ASP A 437 -15.70 -31.26 -3.96
C ASP A 437 -14.40 -30.48 -4.20
N ILE A 438 -14.15 -29.45 -3.38
CA ILE A 438 -12.97 -28.60 -3.54
C ILE A 438 -11.66 -29.31 -3.22
N GLU A 439 -11.70 -30.44 -2.50
CA GLU A 439 -10.52 -31.21 -2.13
C GLU A 439 -10.18 -32.28 -3.19
N ASP A 440 -11.07 -32.51 -4.16
CA ASP A 440 -10.84 -33.42 -5.29
C ASP A 440 -9.91 -32.75 -6.35
N PRO A 441 -8.69 -33.27 -6.57
CA PRO A 441 -7.76 -32.70 -7.54
C PRO A 441 -8.30 -32.68 -8.98
N VAL A 442 -9.20 -33.60 -9.35
CA VAL A 442 -9.81 -33.62 -10.68
C VAL A 442 -10.72 -32.40 -10.84
N GLN A 443 -11.56 -32.12 -9.85
CA GLN A 443 -12.48 -30.99 -9.87
C GLN A 443 -11.75 -29.64 -9.73
N GLN A 444 -10.64 -29.59 -8.98
CA GLN A 444 -9.74 -28.43 -8.96
C GLN A 444 -9.22 -28.12 -10.38
N GLN A 445 -8.80 -29.15 -11.13
CA GLN A 445 -8.33 -28.98 -12.50
C GLN A 445 -9.48 -28.61 -13.47
N GLU A 446 -10.68 -29.17 -13.30
CA GLU A 446 -11.87 -28.77 -14.06
C GLU A 446 -12.17 -27.27 -13.89
N LEU A 447 -12.14 -26.79 -12.64
CA LEU A 447 -12.34 -25.38 -12.30
C LEU A 447 -11.27 -24.47 -12.90
N ASP A 448 -10.00 -24.85 -12.81
CA ASP A 448 -8.91 -24.09 -13.44
C ASP A 448 -9.06 -24.04 -14.96
N ASN A 449 -9.43 -25.16 -15.59
CA ASN A 449 -9.66 -25.19 -17.03
C ASN A 449 -10.84 -24.30 -17.45
N LEU A 450 -11.92 -24.25 -16.65
CA LEU A 450 -13.03 -23.32 -16.86
C LEU A 450 -12.58 -21.87 -16.71
N TRP A 451 -11.80 -21.56 -15.68
CA TRP A 451 -11.25 -20.23 -15.49
C TRP A 451 -10.33 -19.80 -16.64
N GLN A 452 -9.44 -20.68 -17.11
CA GLN A 452 -8.56 -20.38 -18.26
C GLN A 452 -9.34 -20.13 -19.55
N ARG A 453 -10.52 -20.75 -19.72
CA ARG A 453 -11.43 -20.47 -20.85
C ARG A 453 -12.24 -19.18 -20.67
N MET A 454 -12.62 -18.84 -19.45
CA MET A 454 -13.41 -17.64 -19.13
C MET A 454 -12.55 -16.36 -19.16
N LYS A 455 -11.34 -16.41 -18.59
CA LYS A 455 -10.46 -15.25 -18.42
C LYS A 455 -10.26 -14.42 -19.70
N PRO A 456 -10.02 -15.00 -20.89
CA PRO A 456 -9.83 -14.24 -22.12
C PRO A 456 -11.05 -13.42 -22.56
N ASP A 457 -12.27 -13.81 -22.17
CA ASP A 457 -13.49 -13.07 -22.50
C ASP A 457 -13.54 -11.68 -21.83
N PHE A 458 -12.68 -11.45 -20.84
CA PHE A 458 -12.54 -10.20 -20.09
C PHE A 458 -11.27 -9.42 -20.45
N ALA A 459 -10.69 -9.65 -21.64
CA ALA A 459 -9.50 -8.93 -22.11
C ALA A 459 -9.68 -7.40 -22.16
N GLU A 460 -10.91 -6.94 -22.41
CA GLU A 460 -11.29 -5.51 -22.44
C GLU A 460 -11.97 -5.05 -21.15
N GLY A 461 -11.94 -5.87 -20.08
CA GLY A 461 -12.60 -5.58 -18.81
C GLY A 461 -11.72 -5.89 -17.60
N ILE A 462 -12.35 -5.90 -16.43
CA ILE A 462 -11.71 -6.23 -15.15
C ILE A 462 -12.52 -7.32 -14.47
N ILE A 463 -11.85 -8.40 -14.07
CA ILE A 463 -12.46 -9.51 -13.35
C ILE A 463 -11.53 -10.03 -12.25
N GLY A 464 -12.09 -10.40 -11.11
CA GLY A 464 -11.35 -11.08 -10.05
C GLY A 464 -10.94 -12.49 -10.45
N MET A 465 -9.85 -13.02 -9.88
CA MET A 465 -9.48 -14.41 -10.11
C MET A 465 -10.61 -15.37 -9.72
N ARG A 466 -10.74 -16.48 -10.46
CA ARG A 466 -11.73 -17.56 -10.22
C ARG A 466 -11.14 -18.98 -10.33
N HIS A 467 -9.83 -19.12 -10.14
CA HIS A 467 -9.16 -20.43 -10.06
C HIS A 467 -9.51 -21.17 -8.76
N TRP A 468 -9.09 -22.43 -8.63
CA TRP A 468 -9.47 -23.25 -7.48
C TRP A 468 -9.01 -22.71 -6.13
N GLN A 469 -7.79 -22.16 -6.02
CA GLN A 469 -7.34 -21.59 -4.74
C GLN A 469 -8.22 -20.41 -4.31
N TYR A 470 -8.62 -19.55 -5.26
CA TYR A 470 -9.55 -18.46 -4.98
C TYR A 470 -10.90 -18.99 -4.50
N MET A 471 -11.47 -19.97 -5.22
CA MET A 471 -12.77 -20.54 -4.85
C MET A 471 -12.74 -21.20 -3.47
N LYS A 472 -11.66 -21.93 -3.15
CA LYS A 472 -11.44 -22.50 -1.82
C LYS A 472 -11.42 -21.42 -0.75
N TYR A 473 -10.54 -20.42 -0.91
CA TYR A 473 -10.44 -19.31 0.03
C TYR A 473 -11.79 -18.58 0.21
N ARG A 474 -12.49 -18.31 -0.89
CA ARG A 474 -13.67 -17.44 -0.90
C ARG A 474 -14.93 -18.11 -0.37
N TYR A 475 -15.14 -19.39 -0.69
CA TYR A 475 -16.42 -20.08 -0.44
C TYR A 475 -16.30 -21.29 0.48
N PHE A 476 -15.11 -21.86 0.71
CA PHE A 476 -14.93 -23.02 1.59
C PHE A 476 -14.24 -22.64 2.91
N ASP A 477 -13.22 -21.77 2.85
CA ASP A 477 -12.50 -21.28 4.04
C ASP A 477 -13.23 -20.11 4.73
N HIS A 478 -14.19 -19.49 4.03
CA HIS A 478 -15.04 -18.44 4.61
C HIS A 478 -15.95 -19.03 5.71
N PRO A 479 -16.24 -18.30 6.81
CA PRO A 479 -17.11 -18.80 7.89
C PRO A 479 -18.48 -19.32 7.42
N PHE A 480 -19.10 -18.68 6.43
CA PHE A 480 -20.34 -19.16 5.80
C PHE A 480 -20.17 -20.45 5.00
N GLY A 481 -18.99 -20.70 4.42
CA GLY A 481 -18.64 -21.96 3.79
C GLY A 481 -18.54 -23.09 4.78
N ILE A 482 -17.78 -22.87 5.86
CA ILE A 482 -17.66 -23.81 6.99
C ILE A 482 -19.04 -24.13 7.60
N GLY A 483 -19.92 -23.12 7.67
CA GLY A 483 -21.30 -23.26 8.13
C GLY A 483 -22.28 -23.86 7.12
N GLY A 484 -21.84 -24.24 5.91
CA GLY A 484 -22.67 -24.88 4.89
C GLY A 484 -23.73 -23.97 4.25
N GLN A 485 -23.51 -22.65 4.22
CA GLN A 485 -24.46 -21.70 3.63
C GLN A 485 -24.30 -21.53 2.12
N TYR A 486 -23.14 -21.91 1.57
CA TYR A 486 -22.90 -21.91 0.14
C TYR A 486 -23.16 -23.29 -0.46
N GLN A 487 -23.84 -23.30 -1.60
CA GLN A 487 -24.00 -24.49 -2.45
C GLN A 487 -23.15 -24.29 -3.70
N CYS A 488 -22.05 -25.03 -3.79
CA CYS A 488 -21.14 -25.00 -4.95
C CYS A 488 -21.50 -26.15 -5.88
N LEU A 489 -21.97 -25.82 -7.09
CA LEU A 489 -22.47 -26.78 -8.08
C LEU A 489 -21.55 -26.84 -9.30
N VAL A 490 -21.36 -28.04 -9.83
CA VAL A 490 -20.74 -28.29 -11.13
C VAL A 490 -21.83 -28.69 -12.12
N LEU A 491 -21.99 -27.90 -13.19
CA LEU A 491 -22.89 -28.22 -14.29
C LEU A 491 -22.14 -29.08 -15.32
N ARG A 492 -22.72 -30.23 -15.64
CA ARG A 492 -22.13 -31.24 -16.53
C ARG A 492 -22.96 -31.42 -17.80
N GLN A 493 -22.32 -31.84 -18.88
CA GLN A 493 -22.97 -32.08 -20.18
C GLN A 493 -22.84 -33.54 -20.62
N GLY A 494 -23.97 -34.16 -20.97
CA GLY A 494 -24.06 -35.49 -21.58
C GLY A 494 -23.42 -36.64 -20.79
N ASP A 495 -23.26 -37.79 -21.46
CA ASP A 495 -22.69 -39.03 -20.89
C ASP A 495 -21.20 -38.91 -20.51
N ALA A 496 -20.50 -37.90 -21.03
CA ALA A 496 -19.08 -37.67 -20.78
C ALA A 496 -18.79 -37.10 -19.38
N HIS A 497 -19.83 -36.66 -18.65
CA HIS A 497 -19.73 -36.02 -17.34
C HIS A 497 -18.76 -34.82 -17.30
N GLU A 498 -18.43 -34.18 -18.43
CA GLU A 498 -17.49 -33.04 -18.46
C GLU A 498 -18.11 -31.80 -17.80
N ALA A 499 -17.38 -31.15 -16.90
CA ALA A 499 -17.75 -29.87 -16.32
C ALA A 499 -17.67 -28.73 -17.36
N TRP A 500 -18.79 -28.04 -17.57
CA TRP A 500 -18.85 -26.89 -18.50
C TRP A 500 -19.18 -25.56 -17.82
N ALA A 501 -19.67 -25.59 -16.58
CA ALA A 501 -19.80 -24.43 -15.71
C ALA A 501 -19.72 -24.81 -14.24
N ILE A 502 -19.26 -23.89 -13.40
CA ILE A 502 -19.34 -24.00 -11.94
C ILE A 502 -20.10 -22.79 -11.42
N ALA A 503 -21.01 -23.01 -10.48
CA ALA A 503 -21.83 -21.97 -9.89
C ALA A 503 -21.79 -22.04 -8.37
N VAL A 504 -21.91 -20.88 -7.72
CA VAL A 504 -22.06 -20.80 -6.27
C VAL A 504 -23.39 -20.13 -5.96
N LEU A 505 -24.24 -20.82 -5.22
CA LEU A 505 -25.51 -20.31 -4.75
C LEU A 505 -25.46 -20.06 -3.25
N LYS A 506 -26.16 -19.02 -2.80
CA LYS A 506 -26.47 -18.80 -1.38
C LYS A 506 -27.96 -18.57 -1.26
N ARG A 507 -28.62 -19.13 -0.24
CA ARG A 507 -30.01 -18.77 0.04
C ARG A 507 -30.05 -17.33 0.56
N ASP A 508 -30.87 -16.49 -0.07
CA ASP A 508 -31.15 -15.13 0.37
C ASP A 508 -32.66 -14.92 0.43
N ASN A 509 -33.19 -14.86 1.65
CA ASN A 509 -34.63 -14.83 1.93
C ASN A 509 -35.38 -16.01 1.28
N ASP A 510 -36.31 -15.68 0.38
CA ASP A 510 -37.15 -16.63 -0.35
C ASP A 510 -36.57 -16.98 -1.73
N ARG A 511 -35.31 -16.66 -2.05
CA ARG A 511 -34.67 -16.95 -3.34
C ARG A 511 -33.26 -17.50 -3.17
N HIS A 512 -32.75 -18.15 -4.22
CA HIS A 512 -31.31 -18.39 -4.34
C HIS A 512 -30.64 -17.20 -5.01
N LEU A 513 -29.58 -16.69 -4.40
CA LEU A 513 -28.69 -15.68 -4.96
C LEU A 513 -27.50 -16.39 -5.62
N LEU A 514 -27.31 -16.16 -6.91
CA LEU A 514 -26.12 -16.57 -7.65
C LEU A 514 -24.95 -15.69 -7.22
N MET A 515 -24.07 -16.26 -6.39
CA MET A 515 -22.87 -15.61 -5.88
C MET A 515 -21.78 -15.55 -6.94
N ASP A 516 -21.54 -16.63 -7.67
CA ASP A 516 -20.51 -16.70 -8.70
C ASP A 516 -20.87 -17.67 -9.81
N LEU A 517 -20.29 -17.45 -10.99
CA LEU A 517 -20.46 -18.31 -12.15
C LEU A 517 -19.18 -18.34 -12.99
N ILE A 518 -18.58 -19.53 -13.11
CA ILE A 518 -17.33 -19.77 -13.82
C ILE A 518 -17.61 -20.61 -15.06
N CYS A 519 -17.68 -19.95 -16.21
CA CYS A 519 -17.78 -20.55 -17.55
C CYS A 519 -17.45 -19.48 -18.61
N PRO A 520 -17.19 -19.85 -19.88
CA PRO A 520 -17.05 -18.86 -20.95
C PRO A 520 -18.24 -17.91 -21.00
N LEU A 521 -18.01 -16.63 -21.30
CA LEU A 521 -19.03 -15.56 -21.33
C LEU A 521 -20.19 -15.91 -22.27
N SER A 522 -19.89 -16.58 -23.38
CA SER A 522 -20.89 -17.09 -24.34
C SER A 522 -21.85 -18.14 -23.77
N SER A 523 -21.47 -18.80 -22.67
CA SER A 523 -22.25 -19.85 -22.00
C SER A 523 -23.04 -19.37 -20.78
N ILE A 524 -22.84 -18.13 -20.32
CA ILE A 524 -23.43 -17.62 -19.08
C ILE A 524 -24.96 -17.71 -19.07
N LYS A 525 -25.63 -17.25 -20.12
CA LYS A 525 -27.10 -17.30 -20.20
C LYS A 525 -27.65 -18.74 -20.18
N ARG A 526 -26.92 -19.68 -20.78
CA ARG A 526 -27.27 -21.11 -20.74
C ARG A 526 -27.14 -21.64 -19.31
N ALA A 527 -26.06 -21.32 -18.62
CA ALA A 527 -25.85 -21.75 -17.23
C ALA A 527 -26.91 -21.17 -16.28
N ILE A 528 -27.24 -19.88 -16.40
CA ILE A 528 -28.30 -19.25 -15.61
C ILE A 528 -29.65 -19.92 -15.88
N THR A 529 -29.95 -20.23 -17.14
CA THR A 529 -31.20 -20.93 -17.50
C THR A 529 -31.29 -22.29 -16.82
N GLN A 530 -30.23 -23.10 -16.84
CA GLN A 530 -30.19 -24.41 -16.18
C GLN A 530 -30.26 -24.27 -14.65
N LEU A 531 -29.53 -23.32 -14.06
CA LEU A 531 -29.59 -23.06 -12.61
C LEU A 531 -31.00 -22.66 -12.17
N ASN A 532 -31.70 -21.86 -12.98
CA ASN A 532 -33.07 -21.47 -12.69
C ASN A 532 -34.05 -22.65 -12.77
N GLN A 533 -33.76 -23.67 -13.59
CA GLN A 533 -34.50 -24.94 -13.60
C GLN A 533 -34.23 -25.77 -12.35
N ILE A 534 -32.95 -25.96 -12.00
CA ILE A 534 -32.54 -26.69 -10.80
C ILE A 534 -33.22 -26.09 -9.55
N VAL A 535 -33.15 -24.77 -9.39
CA VAL A 535 -33.77 -24.06 -8.25
C VAL A 535 -35.30 -24.20 -8.25
N ALA A 536 -35.94 -24.24 -9.42
CA ALA A 536 -37.39 -24.42 -9.52
C ALA A 536 -37.82 -25.86 -9.19
N GLU A 537 -37.01 -26.86 -9.55
CA GLU A 537 -37.25 -28.28 -9.27
C GLU A 537 -37.10 -28.61 -7.77
N ASP A 538 -36.13 -28.00 -7.10
CA ASP A 538 -35.95 -28.13 -5.64
C ASP A 538 -37.19 -27.63 -4.87
N GLY A 539 -37.88 -26.61 -5.37
CA GLY A 539 -39.17 -26.12 -4.85
C GLY A 539 -39.11 -25.39 -3.50
N ASP A 540 -37.94 -25.28 -2.89
CA ASP A 540 -37.74 -24.73 -1.54
C ASP A 540 -37.71 -23.19 -1.48
N VAL A 541 -37.61 -22.53 -2.64
CA VAL A 541 -37.53 -21.07 -2.79
C VAL A 541 -38.35 -20.58 -4.00
N ALA A 542 -38.68 -19.29 -4.02
CA ALA A 542 -39.45 -18.61 -5.06
C ALA A 542 -38.71 -18.41 -6.39
N GLY A 543 -37.42 -18.74 -6.47
CA GLY A 543 -36.64 -18.74 -7.71
C GLY A 543 -35.20 -18.25 -7.56
N LEU A 544 -34.55 -18.00 -8.69
CA LEU A 544 -33.16 -17.53 -8.78
C LEU A 544 -33.08 -16.01 -8.95
N LYS A 545 -32.04 -15.41 -8.38
CA LYS A 545 -31.62 -14.03 -8.65
C LYS A 545 -30.11 -13.89 -8.71
N MET A 546 -29.61 -12.81 -9.30
CA MET A 546 -28.18 -12.50 -9.41
C MET A 546 -27.97 -11.01 -9.19
N TRP A 547 -26.86 -10.63 -8.54
CA TRP A 547 -26.39 -9.24 -8.54
C TRP A 547 -25.17 -9.13 -9.45
N ILE A 548 -25.14 -8.07 -10.26
CA ILE A 548 -24.10 -7.83 -11.27
C ILE A 548 -23.88 -6.34 -11.46
N THR A 549 -22.69 -5.97 -11.90
CA THR A 549 -22.42 -4.62 -12.43
C THR A 549 -23.30 -4.32 -13.64
N LYS A 550 -23.92 -3.14 -13.65
CA LYS A 550 -24.94 -2.74 -14.62
C LYS A 550 -24.44 -2.79 -16.06
N SER A 551 -23.16 -2.48 -16.29
CA SER A 551 -22.56 -2.49 -17.62
C SER A 551 -22.51 -3.89 -18.26
N TRP A 552 -22.57 -4.95 -17.45
CA TRP A 552 -22.57 -6.35 -17.88
C TRP A 552 -23.95 -7.00 -17.87
N LEU A 553 -25.02 -6.23 -17.65
CA LEU A 553 -26.39 -6.72 -17.58
C LEU A 553 -26.79 -7.54 -18.82
N SER A 554 -26.42 -7.08 -20.01
CA SER A 554 -26.77 -7.75 -21.28
C SER A 554 -26.22 -9.16 -21.40
N SER A 555 -25.13 -9.48 -20.69
CA SER A 555 -24.49 -10.80 -20.66
C SER A 555 -25.24 -11.81 -19.80
N VAL A 556 -26.02 -11.36 -18.81
CA VAL A 556 -26.76 -12.22 -17.87
C VAL A 556 -28.28 -12.18 -18.04
N GLU A 557 -28.80 -11.14 -18.71
CA GLU A 557 -30.24 -10.92 -18.87
C GLU A 557 -30.90 -12.00 -19.74
N LEU A 558 -31.94 -12.64 -19.18
CA LEU A 558 -32.83 -13.59 -19.84
C LEU A 558 -34.18 -12.94 -20.16
N GLU A 559 -34.90 -13.50 -21.13
CA GLU A 559 -36.25 -13.02 -21.48
C GLU A 559 -37.19 -13.08 -20.27
N GLY A 560 -37.83 -11.95 -19.95
CA GLY A 560 -38.74 -11.84 -18.82
C GLY A 560 -38.06 -11.70 -17.46
N ALA A 561 -36.74 -11.49 -17.41
CA ALA A 561 -36.06 -11.10 -16.17
C ALA A 561 -36.54 -9.70 -15.71
N ILE A 562 -36.58 -9.49 -14.40
CA ILE A 562 -36.89 -8.19 -13.78
C ILE A 562 -35.58 -7.62 -13.24
N VAL A 563 -35.28 -6.38 -13.60
CA VAL A 563 -34.06 -5.69 -13.15
C VAL A 563 -34.42 -4.61 -12.13
N ASN A 564 -33.83 -4.71 -10.95
CA ASN A 564 -34.00 -3.76 -9.85
C ASN A 564 -32.69 -3.01 -9.59
N GLU A 565 -32.80 -1.72 -9.28
CA GLU A 565 -31.66 -0.92 -8.82
C GLU A 565 -31.40 -1.21 -7.33
N LEU A 566 -30.15 -1.54 -6.97
CA LEU A 566 -29.78 -1.82 -5.57
C LEU A 566 -29.36 -0.57 -4.79
N GLY A 567 -29.10 0.56 -5.48
CA GLY A 567 -28.56 1.77 -4.85
C GLY A 567 -27.13 1.60 -4.32
N ILE A 568 -26.39 0.64 -4.88
CA ILE A 568 -24.98 0.37 -4.63
C ILE A 568 -24.20 0.88 -5.84
N GLU A 569 -23.22 1.74 -5.61
CA GLU A 569 -22.38 2.31 -6.65
C GLU A 569 -20.98 1.70 -6.57
N ILE A 570 -20.30 1.53 -7.70
CA ILE A 570 -18.93 1.04 -7.74
C ILE A 570 -17.98 2.25 -7.78
N PRO A 571 -17.16 2.46 -6.74
CA PRO A 571 -16.21 3.56 -6.68
C PRO A 571 -14.87 3.18 -7.31
N CYS A 572 -14.09 4.19 -7.69
CA CYS A 572 -12.64 4.10 -7.83
C CYS A 572 -11.96 5.22 -7.02
N ASN A 573 -10.67 5.05 -6.72
CA ASN A 573 -9.87 6.09 -6.07
C ASN A 573 -9.75 7.32 -6.97
N SER A 574 -9.94 8.52 -6.40
CA SER A 574 -9.69 9.80 -7.07
C SER A 574 -8.77 10.72 -6.26
N TRP A 575 -8.23 10.22 -5.13
CA TRP A 575 -7.46 11.02 -4.19
C TRP A 575 -6.00 11.19 -4.63
N ASN A 576 -5.39 10.12 -5.12
CA ASN A 576 -4.01 10.08 -5.58
C ASN A 576 -3.92 9.33 -6.93
N PRO A 577 -2.81 9.47 -7.67
CA PRO A 577 -2.67 8.92 -9.02
C PRO A 577 -2.89 7.40 -9.10
N GLY A 578 -3.69 7.01 -10.08
CA GLY A 578 -4.15 5.65 -10.36
C GLY A 578 -4.93 5.61 -11.68
N PRO A 579 -5.45 4.43 -12.07
CA PRO A 579 -6.34 4.34 -13.23
C PRO A 579 -7.54 5.29 -13.12
N SER A 580 -7.82 6.06 -14.17
CA SER A 580 -8.89 7.06 -14.18
C SER A 580 -10.29 6.42 -14.15
N SER A 581 -11.28 7.14 -13.61
CA SER A 581 -12.68 6.72 -13.67
C SER A 581 -13.18 6.48 -15.10
N GLU A 582 -12.70 7.28 -16.07
CA GLU A 582 -13.00 7.09 -17.51
C GLU A 582 -12.52 5.73 -18.02
N THR A 583 -11.29 5.34 -17.69
CA THR A 583 -10.74 4.03 -18.06
C THR A 583 -11.52 2.89 -17.41
N LEU A 584 -11.95 3.07 -16.16
CA LEU A 584 -12.62 2.04 -15.36
C LEU A 584 -14.14 1.96 -15.60
N TYR A 585 -14.72 2.94 -16.32
CA TYR A 585 -16.17 3.05 -16.46
C TYR A 585 -16.75 1.80 -17.15
N GLY A 586 -17.62 1.10 -16.44
CA GLY A 586 -18.25 -0.14 -16.91
C GLY A 586 -17.32 -1.33 -17.15
N ALA A 587 -16.04 -1.24 -16.77
CA ALA A 587 -15.06 -2.29 -17.04
C ALA A 587 -15.21 -3.50 -16.10
N TRP A 588 -15.73 -3.29 -14.89
CA TRP A 588 -15.79 -4.29 -13.84
C TRP A 588 -16.87 -5.35 -14.07
N TRP A 589 -16.48 -6.62 -14.13
CA TRP A 589 -17.36 -7.77 -13.88
C TRP A 589 -17.31 -8.10 -12.39
N LEU A 590 -18.38 -7.77 -11.67
CA LEU A 590 -18.50 -8.08 -10.23
C LEU A 590 -19.82 -8.77 -9.95
N THR A 591 -19.80 -9.89 -9.24
CA THR A 591 -20.97 -10.66 -8.80
C THR A 591 -21.16 -10.56 -7.28
N ALA A 592 -22.31 -10.97 -6.76
CA ALA A 592 -22.56 -10.94 -5.31
C ALA A 592 -21.45 -11.64 -4.49
N GLY A 593 -20.78 -12.62 -5.10
CA GLY A 593 -19.60 -13.30 -4.62
C GLY A 593 -18.39 -12.40 -4.34
N ASP A 594 -18.30 -11.23 -4.95
CA ASP A 594 -17.25 -10.25 -4.67
C ASP A 594 -17.55 -9.40 -3.40
N MET A 595 -18.72 -9.56 -2.76
CA MET A 595 -19.11 -8.81 -1.56
C MET A 595 -18.91 -9.59 -0.25
N ASP A 596 -18.27 -8.98 0.76
CA ASP A 596 -17.91 -9.67 2.01
C ASP A 596 -19.05 -9.80 3.06
N PHE A 597 -20.22 -9.19 2.84
CA PHE A 597 -21.22 -8.98 3.92
C PHE A 597 -22.64 -9.49 3.61
N ILE A 598 -22.84 -10.19 2.48
CA ILE A 598 -24.13 -10.77 2.08
C ILE A 598 -24.40 -12.05 2.85
#